data_AF-A0A327LPN9-F1
#
_entry.id   AF-A0A327LPN9-F1
#
_cell.length_a   1.000
_cell.length_b   1.000
_cell.length_c   1.000
_cell.angle_alpha   90.00
_cell.angle_beta   90.00
_cell.angle_gamma   90.00
#
_symmetry.space_group_name_H-M   'P 1'
#
loop_
_entity.id
_entity.type
_entity.pdbx_description
1 polymer ?
#
loop_
_entity_poly.entity_id
_entity_poly.type
_entity_poly.pdbx_seq_one_letter_code
_entity_poly.pdbx_strand_id
1 'polypeptide(L)'
;MAQETSRDQVGLVVPAFIADGPVGESVAYLIKLSVQGELSSEDPVTKKRGYGRGISYFVPAAMRTHSHEEAARLARLNGLQGTVWGYATELPDGVAIQSFLSLNSTYEDFRVTRNELWQWEGRGATLVLGPPQQNVGFRSETLTNDLVKAFGSPSDLDFCPIDGGACVQFDDYQVARAFGRTDTGAIVRRGGVDYFLDFPDSGLARSEVIDYAGIFIAYARGNLNQVIQFADRYLERHGPSDAAIDVHLYRAAARARLGQVEAARGDIDAALELNPVSRRSLRYGIMVELAAVGKPNERSESYFQMLARTYGLSSEFDRRYASLDR
;
A
#
# COMPACT_ATOMS: atom_id res chain seq x y z
N MET A 1 25.30 6.35 2.96
CA MET A 1 24.34 7.32 2.41
C MET A 1 23.49 7.83 3.55
N ALA A 2 23.46 9.13 3.79
CA ALA A 2 22.61 9.72 4.81
C ALA A 2 21.16 9.69 4.29
N GLN A 3 20.43 8.62 4.58
CA GLN A 3 18.97 8.70 4.66
C GLN A 3 18.67 9.82 5.65
N GLU A 4 18.07 10.92 5.21
CA GLU A 4 17.42 11.84 6.15
C GLU A 4 16.41 11.01 6.95
N THR A 5 16.80 10.63 8.16
CA THR A 5 16.08 9.74 9.06
C THR A 5 14.85 10.46 9.61
N SER A 6 13.84 10.63 8.78
CA SER A 6 12.49 10.87 9.29
C SER A 6 12.11 9.61 10.05
N ARG A 7 11.98 9.71 11.38
CA ARG A 7 11.76 8.57 12.30
C ARG A 7 10.49 7.76 12.01
N ASP A 8 9.64 8.17 11.06
CA ASP A 8 8.37 7.52 10.71
C ASP A 8 8.20 7.35 9.19
N GLN A 9 9.27 7.01 8.48
CA GLN A 9 9.23 6.82 7.03
C GLN A 9 8.56 5.50 6.65
N VAL A 10 7.58 5.57 5.73
CA VAL A 10 6.92 4.42 5.11
C VAL A 10 7.46 4.24 3.70
N GLY A 11 7.78 3.03 3.30
CA GLY A 11 8.19 2.78 1.93
C GLY A 11 8.11 1.34 1.48
N LEU A 12 8.29 1.19 0.17
CA LEU A 12 8.24 -0.08 -0.54
C LEU A 12 9.54 -0.29 -1.31
N VAL A 13 10.03 -1.52 -1.35
CA VAL A 13 11.09 -1.92 -2.29
C VAL A 13 10.46 -2.58 -3.52
N VAL A 14 11.05 -2.34 -4.68
CA VAL A 14 10.66 -2.92 -5.96
C VAL A 14 11.91 -3.54 -6.58
N PRO A 15 12.18 -4.83 -6.36
CA PRO A 15 13.21 -5.55 -7.10
C PRO A 15 12.80 -5.73 -8.56
N ALA A 16 13.78 -5.99 -9.43
CA ALA A 16 13.51 -6.43 -10.78
C ALA A 16 12.54 -7.60 -10.79
N PHE A 17 11.59 -7.54 -11.71
CA PHE A 17 10.62 -8.60 -11.92
C PHE A 17 11.33 -9.81 -12.55
N ILE A 18 10.75 -10.98 -12.30
CA ILE A 18 11.30 -12.24 -12.78
C ILE A 18 10.99 -12.34 -14.27
N ALA A 19 12.01 -12.33 -15.10
CA ALA A 19 11.87 -12.37 -16.54
C ALA A 19 13.15 -12.86 -17.24
N ASP A 20 13.02 -13.20 -18.53
CA ASP A 20 14.16 -13.41 -19.41
C ASP A 20 14.66 -12.06 -19.93
N GLY A 21 15.93 -11.75 -19.66
CA GLY A 21 16.57 -10.50 -20.14
C GLY A 21 16.22 -9.25 -19.31
N PRO A 22 16.38 -8.04 -19.89
CA PRO A 22 16.31 -6.77 -19.15
C PRO A 22 14.88 -6.32 -18.82
N VAL A 23 13.85 -6.95 -19.40
CA VAL A 23 12.44 -6.54 -19.28
C VAL A 23 11.98 -6.46 -17.81
N GLY A 24 12.50 -7.35 -16.96
CA GLY A 24 12.18 -7.37 -15.53
C GLY A 24 12.65 -6.10 -14.79
N GLU A 25 13.79 -5.54 -15.18
CA GLU A 25 14.32 -4.29 -14.61
C GLU A 25 13.45 -3.10 -15.03
N SER A 26 13.12 -3.01 -16.32
CA SER A 26 12.27 -1.96 -16.88
C SER A 26 10.90 -1.91 -16.20
N VAL A 27 10.23 -3.06 -16.07
CA VAL A 27 8.91 -3.18 -15.43
C VAL A 27 8.96 -2.74 -13.96
N ALA A 28 9.96 -3.23 -13.22
CA ALA A 28 10.13 -2.87 -11.82
C ALA A 28 10.41 -1.37 -11.64
N TYR A 29 11.20 -0.78 -12.55
CA TYR A 29 11.47 0.65 -12.51
C TYR A 29 10.22 1.49 -12.79
N LEU A 30 9.43 1.13 -13.82
CA LEU A 30 8.14 1.74 -14.11
C LEU A 30 7.16 1.68 -12.92
N ILE A 31 7.03 0.51 -12.29
CA ILE A 31 6.20 0.33 -11.10
C ILE A 31 6.71 1.21 -9.96
N LYS A 32 8.02 1.24 -9.71
CA LYS A 32 8.63 2.09 -8.69
C LYS A 32 8.32 3.57 -8.90
N LEU A 33 8.34 4.05 -10.15
CA LEU A 33 7.99 5.43 -10.49
C LEU A 33 6.51 5.73 -10.25
N SER A 34 5.64 4.80 -10.64
CA SER A 34 4.19 4.94 -10.45
C SER A 34 3.81 4.94 -8.96
N VAL A 35 4.39 4.05 -8.15
CA VAL A 35 4.24 4.05 -6.68
C VAL A 35 4.73 5.39 -6.12
N GLN A 36 5.87 5.88 -6.61
CA GLN A 36 6.44 7.15 -6.17
C GLN A 36 5.50 8.34 -6.45
N GLY A 37 4.75 8.32 -7.55
CA GLY A 37 3.69 9.28 -7.81
C GLY A 37 2.62 9.30 -6.72
N GLU A 38 2.13 8.13 -6.30
CA GLU A 38 1.12 8.03 -5.22
C GLU A 38 1.66 8.49 -3.86
N LEU A 39 2.96 8.29 -3.61
CA LEU A 39 3.63 8.76 -2.39
C LEU A 39 3.64 10.28 -2.23
N SER A 40 3.39 11.01 -3.32
CA SER A 40 3.48 12.46 -3.44
C SER A 40 2.12 13.16 -3.62
N SER A 41 1.02 12.47 -3.30
CA SER A 41 -0.33 13.03 -3.34
C SER A 41 -0.66 13.87 -2.10
N GLU A 42 -1.21 15.06 -2.31
CA GLU A 42 -1.57 16.02 -1.25
C GLU A 42 -2.59 15.44 -0.29
N ASP A 43 -2.56 15.85 0.98
CA ASP A 43 -3.66 15.55 1.89
C ASP A 43 -4.92 16.26 1.38
N PRO A 44 -5.99 15.52 1.04
CA PRO A 44 -7.13 16.10 0.34
C PRO A 44 -7.91 17.10 1.19
N VAL A 45 -7.81 17.02 2.52
CA VAL A 45 -8.59 17.84 3.47
C VAL A 45 -7.80 19.05 3.93
N THR A 46 -6.59 18.84 4.41
CA THR A 46 -5.77 19.91 5.00
C THR A 46 -5.07 20.75 3.95
N LYS A 47 -4.98 20.26 2.71
CA LYS A 47 -4.17 20.84 1.63
C LYS A 47 -2.71 21.08 2.03
N LYS A 48 -2.28 20.49 3.16
CA LYS A 48 -0.92 20.61 3.63
C LYS A 48 -0.09 19.69 2.76
N ARG A 49 0.95 20.27 2.18
CA ARG A 49 2.07 19.58 1.55
C ARG A 49 2.90 18.87 2.63
N GLY A 50 2.29 17.93 3.34
CA GLY A 50 2.94 17.04 4.31
C GLY A 50 3.62 15.88 3.59
N TYR A 51 4.41 16.21 2.57
CA TYR A 51 5.17 15.26 1.77
C TYR A 51 6.44 14.83 2.51
N GLY A 52 6.96 13.64 2.20
CA GLY A 52 8.36 13.31 2.48
C GLY A 52 8.62 12.11 3.38
N ARG A 53 7.58 11.43 3.89
CA ARG A 53 7.76 10.14 4.60
C ARG A 53 7.55 8.92 3.70
N GLY A 54 7.35 9.10 2.40
CA GLY A 54 7.28 7.99 1.43
C GLY A 54 8.61 7.76 0.78
N ILE A 55 9.05 6.52 0.69
CA ILE A 55 10.08 6.15 -0.28
C ILE A 55 9.67 4.91 -1.06
N SER A 56 10.02 4.90 -2.33
CA SER A 56 10.17 3.66 -3.07
C SER A 56 11.66 3.44 -3.34
N TYR A 57 12.10 2.21 -3.18
CA TYR A 57 13.49 1.80 -3.40
C TYR A 57 13.53 0.78 -4.52
N PHE A 58 14.38 1.00 -5.52
CA PHE A 58 14.55 0.07 -6.63
C PHE A 58 15.75 -0.84 -6.38
N VAL A 59 15.61 -2.13 -6.69
CA VAL A 59 16.72 -3.09 -6.66
C VAL A 59 16.85 -3.69 -8.08
N PRO A 60 17.94 -3.43 -8.82
CA PRO A 60 18.10 -3.95 -10.18
C PRO A 60 18.14 -5.48 -10.28
N ALA A 61 18.52 -6.15 -9.19
CA ALA A 61 18.55 -7.61 -9.15
C ALA A 61 17.18 -8.19 -8.78
N ALA A 62 16.74 -9.19 -9.53
CA ALA A 62 15.60 -10.01 -9.15
C ALA A 62 15.89 -10.78 -7.85
N MET A 63 14.83 -11.09 -7.10
CA MET A 63 14.97 -11.92 -5.90
C MET A 63 15.42 -13.33 -6.25
N ARG A 64 16.29 -13.92 -5.45
CA ARG A 64 16.76 -15.31 -5.68
C ARG A 64 15.66 -16.35 -5.47
N THR A 65 14.73 -16.06 -4.58
CA THR A 65 13.61 -16.93 -4.25
C THR A 65 12.32 -16.15 -4.43
N HIS A 66 11.41 -16.71 -5.21
CA HIS A 66 10.19 -16.03 -5.62
C HIS A 66 9.06 -16.34 -4.64
N SER A 67 9.16 -15.79 -3.45
CA SER A 67 8.18 -16.01 -2.39
C SER A 67 7.85 -14.73 -1.64
N HIS A 68 6.66 -14.70 -1.05
CA HIS A 68 6.24 -13.63 -0.15
C HIS A 68 7.20 -13.47 1.04
N GLU A 69 7.79 -14.55 1.54
CA GLU A 69 8.74 -14.53 2.65
C GLU A 69 10.04 -13.82 2.26
N GLU A 70 10.60 -14.15 1.09
CA GLU A 70 11.82 -13.51 0.59
C GLU A 70 11.57 -12.02 0.27
N ALA A 71 10.40 -11.72 -0.30
CA ALA A 71 9.96 -10.35 -0.54
C ALA A 71 9.85 -9.55 0.77
N ALA A 72 9.19 -10.09 1.79
CA ALA A 72 9.10 -9.46 3.11
C ALA A 72 10.48 -9.28 3.76
N ARG A 73 11.39 -10.26 3.61
CA ARG A 73 12.78 -10.18 4.07
C ARG A 73 13.54 -9.05 3.38
N LEU A 74 13.37 -8.89 2.06
CA LEU A 74 14.00 -7.81 1.29
C LEU A 74 13.55 -6.43 1.79
N ALA A 75 12.25 -6.24 2.04
CA ALA A 75 11.75 -5.00 2.63
C ALA A 75 12.43 -4.72 3.98
N ARG A 76 12.47 -5.72 4.87
CA ARG A 76 13.07 -5.60 6.20
C ARG A 76 14.55 -5.22 6.15
N LEU A 77 15.33 -5.85 5.27
CA LEU A 77 16.76 -5.54 5.11
C LEU A 77 17.01 -4.09 4.66
N ASN A 78 16.03 -3.48 3.99
CA ASN A 78 16.10 -2.09 3.53
C ASN A 78 15.37 -1.12 4.49
N GLY A 79 14.83 -1.60 5.61
CA GLY A 79 14.05 -0.77 6.55
C GLY A 79 12.70 -0.32 5.99
N LEU A 80 12.11 -1.10 5.09
CA LEU A 80 10.88 -0.77 4.38
C LEU A 80 9.73 -1.67 4.83
N GLN A 81 8.50 -1.22 4.60
CA GLN A 81 7.29 -1.88 5.11
C GLN A 81 6.79 -2.98 4.18
N GLY A 82 7.17 -2.95 2.90
CA GLY A 82 6.80 -4.00 1.97
C GLY A 82 7.60 -4.01 0.69
N THR A 83 7.32 -5.01 -0.13
CA THR A 83 7.95 -5.27 -1.42
C THR A 83 6.89 -5.47 -2.47
N VAL A 84 6.97 -4.72 -3.57
CA VAL A 84 6.21 -5.01 -4.79
C VAL A 84 7.10 -5.84 -5.71
N TRP A 85 6.65 -7.04 -6.07
CA TRP A 85 7.44 -7.97 -6.88
C TRP A 85 6.53 -8.75 -7.82
N GLY A 86 7.11 -9.50 -8.76
CA GLY A 86 6.30 -10.25 -9.71
C GLY A 86 7.07 -10.91 -10.83
N TYR A 87 6.30 -11.38 -11.81
CA TYR A 87 6.79 -11.94 -13.06
C TYR A 87 6.50 -10.98 -14.20
N ALA A 88 7.41 -10.89 -15.15
CA ALA A 88 7.22 -10.19 -16.40
C ALA A 88 7.55 -11.13 -17.56
N THR A 89 6.65 -11.23 -18.53
CA THR A 89 6.80 -12.10 -19.69
C THR A 89 6.61 -11.29 -20.95
N GLU A 90 7.61 -11.30 -21.83
CA GLU A 90 7.50 -10.66 -23.14
C GLU A 90 6.44 -11.37 -23.99
N LEU A 91 5.61 -10.56 -24.65
CA LEU A 91 4.60 -10.95 -25.62
C LEU A 91 4.93 -10.25 -26.96
N PRO A 92 4.37 -10.72 -28.10
CA PRO A 92 4.62 -10.09 -29.39
C PRO A 92 4.30 -8.58 -29.44
N ASP A 93 3.29 -8.14 -28.70
CA ASP A 93 2.76 -6.78 -28.69
C ASP A 93 2.95 -6.04 -27.35
N GLY A 94 3.62 -6.66 -26.37
CA GLY A 94 3.78 -6.06 -25.06
C GLY A 94 4.49 -6.94 -24.04
N VAL A 95 4.25 -6.66 -22.77
CA VAL A 95 4.77 -7.41 -21.63
C VAL A 95 3.64 -7.70 -20.68
N ALA A 96 3.35 -8.98 -20.44
CA ALA A 96 2.43 -9.39 -19.40
C ALA A 96 3.12 -9.34 -18.04
N ILE A 97 2.47 -8.73 -17.05
CA ILE A 97 2.98 -8.61 -15.69
C ILE A 97 2.02 -9.28 -14.71
N GLN A 98 2.57 -10.03 -13.77
CA GLN A 98 1.85 -10.57 -12.62
C GLN A 98 2.49 -10.03 -11.35
N SER A 99 1.79 -9.13 -10.68
CA SER A 99 2.30 -8.39 -9.53
C SER A 99 1.80 -8.97 -8.20
N PHE A 100 2.62 -8.78 -7.17
CA PHE A 100 2.34 -9.12 -5.78
C PHE A 100 2.84 -8.00 -4.86
N LEU A 101 2.17 -7.81 -3.73
CA LEU A 101 2.64 -6.97 -2.62
C LEU A 101 2.84 -7.87 -1.41
N SER A 102 4.02 -7.77 -0.79
CA SER A 102 4.35 -8.49 0.45
C SER A 102 4.78 -7.51 1.51
N LEU A 103 4.04 -7.47 2.61
CA LEU A 103 4.34 -6.64 3.77
C LEU A 103 5.26 -7.39 4.72
N ASN A 104 6.10 -6.66 5.44
CA ASN A 104 6.93 -7.24 6.48
C ASN A 104 6.03 -7.83 7.59
N SER A 105 6.09 -9.15 7.77
CA SER A 105 5.27 -9.88 8.75
C SER A 105 5.69 -9.60 10.19
N THR A 106 6.99 -9.41 10.40
CA THR A 106 7.60 -8.90 11.63
C THR A 106 7.58 -7.39 11.56
N TYR A 107 6.45 -6.85 11.94
CA TYR A 107 6.13 -5.44 12.05
C TYR A 107 7.09 -4.60 12.94
N GLU A 108 8.17 -5.19 13.46
CA GLU A 108 9.27 -4.47 14.12
C GLU A 108 10.10 -3.76 13.05
N ASP A 109 9.70 -2.54 12.70
CA ASP A 109 10.54 -1.61 11.97
C ASP A 109 11.09 -0.51 12.90
N PHE A 110 11.94 0.38 12.37
CA PHE A 110 12.59 1.43 13.14
C PHE A 110 11.65 2.56 13.56
N ARG A 111 10.37 2.54 13.14
CA ARG A 111 9.47 3.66 13.38
C ARG A 111 8.97 3.67 14.81
N VAL A 112 8.87 4.87 15.37
CA VAL A 112 8.29 5.08 16.70
C VAL A 112 6.76 5.00 16.60
N THR A 113 6.20 5.59 15.55
CA THR A 113 4.74 5.62 15.34
C THR A 113 4.32 4.61 14.29
N ARG A 114 3.39 3.73 14.65
CA ARG A 114 2.93 2.61 13.81
C ARG A 114 1.45 2.74 13.50
N ASN A 115 1.11 3.71 12.67
CA ASN A 115 -0.28 4.06 12.37
C ASN A 115 -1.05 2.96 11.64
N GLU A 116 -0.34 2.03 10.98
CA GLU A 116 -0.94 0.86 10.37
C GLU A 116 -1.45 -0.17 11.39
N LEU A 117 -1.05 -0.07 12.66
CA LEU A 117 -1.62 -0.87 13.72
C LEU A 117 -2.83 -0.15 14.29
N TRP A 118 -4.01 -0.72 14.08
CA TRP A 118 -5.21 -0.28 14.76
C TRP A 118 -5.24 -0.90 16.15
N GLN A 119 -4.98 -0.07 17.14
CA GLN A 119 -5.00 -0.46 18.54
C GLN A 119 -6.30 0.02 19.20
N TRP A 120 -6.87 -0.84 20.03
CA TRP A 120 -7.97 -0.52 20.93
C TRP A 120 -7.57 -0.95 22.34
N GLU A 121 -7.80 -0.08 23.31
CA GLU A 121 -7.53 -0.34 24.72
C GLU A 121 -8.82 -0.15 25.53
N GLY A 122 -9.15 -1.13 26.35
CA GLY A 122 -10.33 -1.06 27.21
C GLY A 122 -10.38 -2.23 28.20
N ARG A 123 -10.89 -1.95 29.41
CA ARG A 123 -11.06 -2.93 30.51
C ARG A 123 -9.81 -3.77 30.79
N GLY A 124 -8.63 -3.13 30.78
CA GLY A 124 -7.36 -3.80 31.10
C GLY A 124 -6.79 -4.67 29.99
N ALA A 125 -7.33 -4.58 28.78
CA ALA A 125 -6.85 -5.34 27.63
C ALA A 125 -6.58 -4.46 26.41
N THR A 126 -5.66 -4.93 25.58
CA THR A 126 -5.24 -4.28 24.34
C THR A 126 -5.49 -5.23 23.17
N LEU A 127 -6.27 -4.77 22.20
CA LEU A 127 -6.46 -5.45 20.92
C LEU A 127 -5.68 -4.69 19.86
N VAL A 128 -4.91 -5.42 19.05
CA VAL A 128 -4.09 -4.86 17.97
C VAL A 128 -4.44 -5.58 16.69
N LEU A 129 -4.83 -4.81 15.67
CA LEU A 129 -5.10 -5.30 14.33
C LEU A 129 -4.18 -4.59 13.35
N GLY A 130 -3.37 -5.36 12.62
CA GLY A 130 -2.56 -4.83 11.51
C GLY A 130 -3.35 -4.80 10.20
N PRO A 131 -2.68 -4.43 9.09
CA PRO A 131 -3.18 -4.53 7.72
C PRO A 131 -4.01 -5.80 7.43
N PRO A 132 -5.05 -5.73 6.56
CA PRO A 132 -5.97 -6.84 6.30
C PRO A 132 -5.28 -8.11 5.79
N GLN A 133 -4.31 -7.94 4.91
CA GLN A 133 -3.42 -8.99 4.42
C GLN A 133 -1.98 -8.51 4.41
N GLN A 134 -1.07 -9.47 4.63
CA GLN A 134 0.36 -9.24 4.45
C GLN A 134 0.82 -9.59 3.02
N ASN A 135 0.11 -10.48 2.35
CA ASN A 135 0.47 -11.00 1.04
C ASN A 135 -0.72 -10.83 0.12
N VAL A 136 -0.55 -10.04 -0.94
CA VAL A 136 -1.61 -9.70 -1.89
C VAL A 136 -1.12 -10.06 -3.28
N GLY A 137 -1.94 -10.81 -4.03
CA GLY A 137 -1.77 -11.03 -5.46
C GLY A 137 -2.74 -10.15 -6.23
N PHE A 138 -2.27 -9.52 -7.29
CA PHE A 138 -3.09 -8.66 -8.15
C PHE A 138 -3.46 -9.38 -9.43
N ARG A 139 -4.44 -8.86 -10.17
CA ARG A 139 -4.71 -9.37 -11.52
C ARG A 139 -3.50 -9.12 -12.43
N SER A 140 -3.34 -9.97 -13.43
CA SER A 140 -2.30 -9.76 -14.43
C SER A 140 -2.68 -8.57 -15.32
N GLU A 141 -1.66 -7.82 -15.75
CA GLU A 141 -1.81 -6.63 -16.59
C GLU A 141 -0.85 -6.70 -17.78
N THR A 142 -1.04 -5.85 -18.78
CA THR A 142 -0.18 -5.81 -19.97
C THR A 142 0.36 -4.41 -20.20
N LEU A 143 1.64 -4.31 -20.51
CA LEU A 143 2.34 -3.09 -20.89
C LEU A 143 2.69 -3.11 -22.36
N THR A 144 2.70 -1.96 -23.03
CA THR A 144 3.15 -1.90 -24.42
C THR A 144 4.67 -1.98 -24.50
N ASN A 145 5.18 -2.53 -25.60
CA ASN A 145 6.63 -2.60 -25.83
C ASN A 145 7.29 -1.21 -25.84
N ASP A 146 6.61 -0.19 -26.38
CA ASP A 146 7.13 1.18 -26.42
C ASP A 146 7.29 1.77 -25.03
N LEU A 147 6.32 1.52 -24.14
CA LEU A 147 6.40 1.94 -22.75
C LEU A 147 7.57 1.27 -22.03
N VAL A 148 7.75 -0.05 -22.21
CA VAL A 148 8.84 -0.77 -21.54
C VAL A 148 10.21 -0.32 -22.04
N LYS A 149 10.35 -0.03 -23.34
CA LYS A 149 11.58 0.48 -23.94
C LYS A 149 11.93 1.89 -23.50
N ALA A 150 10.94 2.76 -23.32
CA ALA A 150 11.18 4.15 -22.94
C ALA A 150 11.63 4.32 -21.47
N PHE A 151 11.47 3.29 -20.64
CA PHE A 151 11.74 3.34 -19.20
C PHE A 151 12.59 2.14 -18.74
N GLY A 152 13.51 1.71 -19.61
CA GLY A 152 14.34 0.53 -19.37
C GLY A 152 15.35 0.70 -18.24
N SER A 153 15.81 1.93 -18.02
CA SER A 153 16.83 2.29 -17.04
C SER A 153 16.56 3.68 -16.44
N PRO A 154 17.03 3.98 -15.22
CA PRO A 154 17.01 5.36 -14.69
C PRO A 154 17.69 6.39 -15.59
N SER A 155 18.70 5.97 -16.35
CA SER A 155 19.41 6.82 -17.31
C SER A 155 18.51 7.30 -18.45
N ASP A 156 17.39 6.62 -18.70
CA ASP A 156 16.47 6.95 -19.80
C ASP A 156 15.51 8.09 -19.44
N LEU A 157 15.54 8.55 -18.17
CA LEU A 157 14.67 9.60 -17.69
C LEU A 157 15.32 10.97 -17.73
N ASP A 158 14.61 11.90 -18.37
CA ASP A 158 14.95 13.31 -18.32
C ASP A 158 14.42 13.95 -17.03
N PHE A 159 15.34 14.48 -16.23
CA PHE A 159 15.05 15.28 -15.06
C PHE A 159 15.15 16.76 -15.43
N CYS A 160 14.01 17.42 -15.58
CA CYS A 160 13.93 18.81 -16.04
C CYS A 160 13.79 19.75 -14.83
N PRO A 161 14.75 20.66 -14.55
CA PRO A 161 14.65 21.59 -13.43
C PRO A 161 13.38 22.44 -13.50
N ILE A 162 12.65 22.57 -12.39
CA ILE A 162 11.39 23.34 -12.35
C ILE A 162 11.62 24.84 -12.57
N ASP A 163 12.76 25.36 -12.10
CA ASP A 163 13.14 26.77 -12.25
C ASP A 163 13.66 27.11 -13.66
N GLY A 164 13.57 26.16 -14.60
CA GLY A 164 14.13 26.26 -15.94
C GLY A 164 15.58 25.78 -16.02
N GLY A 165 15.95 25.24 -17.17
CA GLY A 165 17.27 24.66 -17.42
C GLY A 165 17.22 23.52 -18.43
N ALA A 166 18.38 23.02 -18.83
CA ALA A 166 18.47 21.79 -19.61
C ALA A 166 18.09 20.60 -18.71
N CYS A 167 17.29 19.69 -19.25
CA CYS A 167 17.03 18.43 -18.59
C CYS A 167 18.33 17.62 -18.50
N VAL A 168 18.48 16.87 -17.41
CA VAL A 168 19.66 16.05 -17.15
C VAL A 168 19.23 14.61 -16.93
N GLN A 169 20.07 13.68 -17.35
CA GLN A 169 19.91 12.25 -17.07
C GLN A 169 20.87 11.87 -15.94
N PHE A 170 20.47 10.92 -15.09
CA PHE A 170 21.30 10.42 -14.01
C PHE A 170 21.55 8.92 -14.18
N ASP A 171 22.82 8.52 -14.06
CA ASP A 171 23.24 7.13 -14.23
C ASP A 171 22.97 6.24 -13.01
N ASP A 172 22.41 6.79 -11.92
CA ASP A 172 22.23 6.05 -10.68
C ASP A 172 20.76 5.74 -10.36
N TYR A 173 20.57 4.59 -9.71
CA TYR A 173 19.29 4.10 -9.20
C TYR A 173 18.84 4.81 -7.92
N GLN A 174 19.43 5.96 -7.58
CA GLN A 174 19.26 6.54 -6.25
C GLN A 174 17.83 7.00 -5.99
N VAL A 175 17.52 7.03 -4.69
CA VAL A 175 16.23 7.44 -4.14
C VAL A 175 15.97 8.90 -4.47
N ALA A 176 15.26 9.14 -5.57
CA ALA A 176 14.54 10.39 -5.75
C ALA A 176 13.36 10.38 -4.76
N ARG A 177 13.30 11.34 -3.85
CA ARG A 177 12.09 11.55 -3.02
C ARG A 177 11.13 12.40 -3.85
N ALA A 178 9.90 11.95 -4.04
CA ALA A 178 8.87 12.78 -4.67
C ALA A 178 8.31 13.80 -3.67
N PHE A 179 8.24 15.05 -4.13
CA PHE A 179 7.77 16.23 -3.41
C PHE A 179 6.42 16.73 -3.91
N GLY A 180 5.98 16.25 -5.06
CA GLY A 180 4.67 16.55 -5.59
C GLY A 180 4.34 15.69 -6.79
N ARG A 181 3.07 15.69 -7.17
CA ARG A 181 2.54 15.06 -8.37
C ARG A 181 1.95 16.13 -9.28
N THR A 182 2.11 15.94 -10.57
CA THR A 182 1.35 16.67 -11.60
C THR A 182 0.43 15.68 -12.33
N ASP A 183 -0.39 16.17 -13.25
CA ASP A 183 -1.25 15.30 -14.05
C ASP A 183 -0.45 14.35 -14.96
N THR A 184 0.76 14.75 -15.37
CA THR A 184 1.61 14.00 -16.30
C THR A 184 2.87 13.44 -15.66
N GLY A 185 3.15 13.71 -14.38
CA GLY A 185 4.46 13.36 -13.82
C GLY A 185 4.61 13.57 -12.32
N ALA A 186 5.85 13.62 -11.86
CA ALA A 186 6.20 13.90 -10.47
C ALA A 186 7.26 14.98 -10.36
N ILE A 187 7.22 15.68 -9.24
CA ILE A 187 8.28 16.59 -8.79
C ILE A 187 9.17 15.82 -7.84
N VAL A 188 10.46 15.76 -8.11
CA VAL A 188 11.46 15.07 -7.29
C VAL A 188 12.59 16.01 -6.90
N ARG A 189 13.12 15.90 -5.67
CA ARG A 189 14.27 16.70 -5.24
C ARG A 189 15.54 15.87 -5.23
N ARG A 190 16.59 16.40 -5.82
CA ARG A 190 17.93 15.79 -5.83
C ARG A 190 18.99 16.87 -5.74
N GLY A 191 19.95 16.71 -4.82
CA GLY A 191 21.02 17.70 -4.63
C GLY A 191 20.52 19.11 -4.28
N GLY A 192 19.32 19.23 -3.69
CA GLY A 192 18.69 20.52 -3.39
C GLY A 192 17.94 21.16 -4.57
N VAL A 193 17.96 20.55 -5.77
CA VAL A 193 17.23 21.02 -6.95
C VAL A 193 15.95 20.21 -7.12
N ASP A 194 14.85 20.90 -7.44
CA ASP A 194 13.58 20.27 -7.78
C ASP A 194 13.50 20.04 -9.29
N TYR A 195 13.25 18.79 -9.67
CA TYR A 195 13.12 18.33 -11.04
C TYR A 195 11.69 17.87 -11.29
N PHE A 196 11.15 18.25 -12.43
CA PHE A 196 10.01 17.61 -13.04
C PHE A 196 10.46 16.35 -13.79
N LEU A 197 9.71 15.27 -13.57
CA LEU A 197 9.88 13.98 -14.21
C LEU A 197 8.57 13.63 -14.91
N ASP A 198 8.59 13.57 -16.24
CA ASP A 198 7.41 13.21 -17.01
C ASP A 198 7.19 11.70 -16.96
N PHE A 199 5.98 11.31 -16.60
CA PHE A 199 5.55 9.92 -16.65
C PHE A 199 4.65 9.74 -17.88
N PRO A 200 4.95 8.77 -18.75
CA PRO A 200 4.08 8.48 -19.87
C PRO A 200 2.74 7.99 -19.29
N ASP A 201 1.65 8.25 -20.00
CA ASP A 201 0.39 7.59 -19.68
C ASP A 201 0.53 6.10 -19.99
N SER A 202 0.99 5.38 -18.97
CA SER A 202 1.39 3.98 -19.03
C SER A 202 0.22 3.04 -18.80
N GLY A 203 -0.96 3.57 -18.42
CA GLY A 203 -2.03 2.78 -17.80
C GLY A 203 -1.67 2.24 -16.41
N LEU A 204 -0.40 2.04 -16.09
CA LEU A 204 0.10 1.56 -14.79
C LEU A 204 -0.30 2.46 -13.61
N ALA A 205 -0.41 3.77 -13.83
CA ALA A 205 -0.93 4.68 -12.81
C ALA A 205 -2.39 4.38 -12.40
N ARG A 206 -3.08 3.50 -13.13
CA ARG A 206 -4.43 3.00 -12.85
C ARG A 206 -4.45 1.49 -12.59
N SER A 207 -3.29 0.87 -12.41
CA SER A 207 -3.16 -0.55 -12.09
C SER A 207 -3.66 -0.87 -10.68
N GLU A 208 -4.04 -2.12 -10.47
CA GLU A 208 -4.54 -2.58 -9.16
C GLU A 208 -3.42 -2.48 -8.10
N VAL A 209 -2.18 -2.81 -8.48
CA VAL A 209 -1.02 -2.77 -7.58
C VAL A 209 -0.67 -1.35 -7.15
N ILE A 210 -0.74 -0.36 -8.04
CA ILE A 210 -0.39 1.02 -7.72
C ILE A 210 -1.45 1.66 -6.83
N ASP A 211 -2.74 1.51 -7.17
CA ASP A 211 -3.82 2.05 -6.35
C ASP A 211 -3.82 1.38 -4.95
N TYR A 212 -3.62 0.06 -4.85
CA TYR A 212 -3.53 -0.64 -3.57
C TYR A 212 -2.31 -0.20 -2.74
N ALA A 213 -1.13 -0.09 -3.36
CA ALA A 213 0.07 0.39 -2.69
C ALA A 213 -0.13 1.80 -2.12
N GLY A 214 -0.80 2.68 -2.87
CA GLY A 214 -1.20 4.01 -2.41
C GLY A 214 -2.04 3.96 -1.14
N ILE A 215 -3.07 3.10 -1.11
CA ILE A 215 -3.94 2.91 0.08
C ILE A 215 -3.12 2.47 1.29
N PHE A 216 -2.30 1.42 1.13
CA PHE A 216 -1.47 0.91 2.22
C PHE A 216 -0.55 1.99 2.79
N ILE A 217 0.13 2.73 1.92
CA ILE A 217 1.08 3.76 2.36
C ILE A 217 0.35 4.92 3.06
N ALA A 218 -0.79 5.37 2.53
CA ALA A 218 -1.61 6.38 3.19
C ALA A 218 -2.05 5.91 4.59
N TYR A 219 -2.43 4.63 4.73
CA TYR A 219 -2.84 4.03 5.99
C TYR A 219 -1.69 3.96 7.00
N ALA A 220 -0.51 3.49 6.56
CA ALA A 220 0.68 3.41 7.40
C ALA A 220 1.24 4.78 7.83
N ARG A 221 0.93 5.84 7.07
CA ARG A 221 1.21 7.23 7.47
C ARG A 221 0.17 7.81 8.42
N GLY A 222 -0.97 7.13 8.61
CA GLY A 222 -2.10 7.65 9.38
C GLY A 222 -2.93 8.70 8.65
N ASN A 223 -2.78 8.83 7.32
CA ASN A 223 -3.60 9.74 6.53
C ASN A 223 -4.94 9.09 6.16
N LEU A 224 -5.86 9.07 7.11
CA LEU A 224 -7.13 8.35 6.99
C LEU A 224 -8.04 8.93 5.88
N ASN A 225 -8.02 10.25 5.65
CA ASN A 225 -8.80 10.84 4.57
C ASN A 225 -8.28 10.44 3.19
N GLN A 226 -6.96 10.38 3.02
CA GLN A 226 -6.34 9.91 1.78
C GLN A 226 -6.57 8.41 1.55
N VAL A 227 -6.60 7.60 2.62
CA VAL A 227 -7.01 6.19 2.54
C VAL A 227 -8.41 6.07 1.95
N ILE A 228 -9.37 6.87 2.43
CA ILE A 228 -10.75 6.84 1.91
C ILE A 228 -10.77 7.23 0.44
N GLN A 229 -10.10 8.33 0.06
CA GLN A 229 -10.04 8.79 -1.33
C GLN A 229 -9.43 7.75 -2.27
N PHE A 230 -8.32 7.12 -1.87
CA PHE A 230 -7.68 6.09 -2.67
C PHE A 230 -8.50 4.80 -2.73
N ALA A 231 -9.19 4.44 -1.65
CA ALA A 231 -10.10 3.30 -1.64
C ALA A 231 -11.31 3.52 -2.54
N ASP A 232 -11.91 4.72 -2.53
CA ASP A 232 -13.01 5.08 -3.43
C ASP A 232 -12.56 4.95 -4.90
N ARG A 233 -11.43 5.56 -5.25
CA ARG A 233 -10.82 5.46 -6.58
C ARG A 233 -10.55 4.01 -6.99
N TYR A 234 -10.01 3.19 -6.09
CA TYR A 234 -9.74 1.79 -6.37
C TYR A 234 -11.05 1.05 -6.68
N LEU A 235 -12.08 1.20 -5.84
CA LEU A 235 -13.35 0.49 -6.00
C LEU A 235 -14.17 0.97 -7.21
N GLU A 236 -13.96 2.22 -7.66
CA GLU A 236 -14.54 2.73 -8.91
C GLU A 236 -13.88 2.13 -10.16
N ARG A 237 -12.56 1.92 -10.11
CA ARG A 237 -11.77 1.45 -11.26
C ARG A 237 -11.73 -0.06 -11.37
N HIS A 238 -11.68 -0.73 -10.23
CA HIS A 238 -11.41 -2.16 -10.13
C HIS A 238 -12.67 -2.89 -9.69
N GLY A 239 -13.02 -3.95 -10.42
CA GLY A 239 -14.16 -4.80 -10.07
C GLY A 239 -13.89 -5.69 -8.85
N PRO A 240 -14.85 -6.57 -8.49
CA PRO A 240 -14.72 -7.50 -7.37
C PRO A 240 -13.43 -8.35 -7.43
N SER A 241 -12.61 -8.29 -6.39
CA SER A 241 -11.38 -9.09 -6.24
C SER A 241 -11.08 -9.37 -4.76
N ASP A 242 -10.13 -10.28 -4.48
CA ASP A 242 -9.65 -10.48 -3.10
C ASP A 242 -9.03 -9.21 -2.52
N ALA A 243 -8.37 -8.41 -3.35
CA ALA A 243 -7.81 -7.12 -2.95
C ALA A 243 -8.91 -6.07 -2.72
N ALA A 244 -10.04 -6.11 -3.46
CA ALA A 244 -11.20 -5.27 -3.19
C ALA A 244 -11.79 -5.47 -1.78
N ILE A 245 -11.78 -6.71 -1.26
CA ILE A 245 -12.14 -6.99 0.14
C ILE A 245 -11.27 -6.14 1.07
N ASP A 246 -9.95 -6.19 0.91
CA ASP A 246 -9.02 -5.45 1.76
C ASP A 246 -9.19 -3.94 1.65
N VAL A 247 -9.49 -3.45 0.45
CA VAL A 247 -9.75 -2.03 0.22
C VAL A 247 -10.97 -1.56 1.00
N HIS A 248 -12.06 -2.34 1.02
CA HIS A 248 -13.18 -2.08 1.92
C HIS A 248 -12.74 -2.07 3.39
N LEU A 249 -11.89 -3.01 3.82
CA LEU A 249 -11.41 -3.07 5.22
C LEU A 249 -10.52 -1.89 5.60
N TYR A 250 -9.64 -1.43 4.71
CA TYR A 250 -8.86 -0.19 4.91
C TYR A 250 -9.79 1.02 5.03
N ARG A 251 -10.77 1.15 4.14
CA ARG A 251 -11.76 2.25 4.16
C ARG A 251 -12.59 2.22 5.44
N ALA A 252 -13.05 1.04 5.86
CA ALA A 252 -13.78 0.83 7.11
C ALA A 252 -12.96 1.28 8.33
N ALA A 253 -11.70 0.83 8.43
CA ALA A 253 -10.83 1.21 9.54
C ALA A 253 -10.53 2.72 9.54
N ALA A 254 -10.32 3.32 8.37
CA ALA A 254 -10.12 4.77 8.27
C ALA A 254 -11.36 5.54 8.74
N ARG A 255 -12.55 5.17 8.26
CA ARG A 255 -13.82 5.79 8.66
C ARG A 255 -14.11 5.61 10.15
N ALA A 256 -13.93 4.41 10.69
CA ALA A 256 -14.14 4.13 12.12
C ALA A 256 -13.20 4.98 13.00
N ARG A 257 -11.91 5.09 12.64
CA ARG A 257 -10.93 5.92 13.35
C ARG A 257 -11.21 7.43 13.24
N LEU A 258 -11.99 7.85 12.24
CA LEU A 258 -12.52 9.22 12.11
C LEU A 258 -13.88 9.41 12.79
N GLY A 259 -14.40 8.41 13.50
CA GLY A 259 -15.71 8.44 14.16
C GLY A 259 -16.90 8.20 13.24
N GLN A 260 -16.68 7.86 11.97
CA GLN A 260 -17.71 7.60 10.97
C GLN A 260 -18.17 6.13 11.00
N VAL A 261 -18.66 5.68 12.16
CA VAL A 261 -18.94 4.27 12.44
C VAL A 261 -19.95 3.64 11.48
N GLU A 262 -21.08 4.29 11.20
CA GLU A 262 -22.11 3.68 10.33
C GLU A 262 -21.60 3.49 8.89
N ALA A 263 -20.81 4.44 8.39
CA ALA A 263 -20.16 4.30 7.09
C ALA A 263 -19.09 3.20 7.08
N ALA A 264 -18.38 3.02 8.20
CA ALA A 264 -17.45 1.91 8.37
C ALA A 264 -18.17 0.55 8.39
N ARG A 265 -19.34 0.44 9.04
CA ARG A 265 -20.16 -0.79 9.00
C ARG A 265 -20.58 -1.16 7.58
N GLY A 266 -21.04 -0.17 6.80
CA GLY A 266 -21.37 -0.40 5.40
C GLY A 266 -20.19 -0.94 4.57
N ASP A 267 -18.96 -0.53 4.88
CA ASP A 267 -17.76 -1.08 4.24
C ASP A 267 -17.46 -2.53 4.68
N ILE A 268 -17.72 -2.87 5.95
CA ILE A 268 -17.60 -4.25 6.44
C ILE A 268 -18.63 -5.16 5.76
N ASP A 269 -19.87 -4.70 5.65
CA ASP A 269 -20.94 -5.43 4.97
C ASP A 269 -20.57 -5.69 3.50
N ALA A 270 -20.11 -4.67 2.78
CA ALA A 270 -19.62 -4.83 1.40
C ALA A 270 -18.45 -5.83 1.29
N ALA A 271 -17.51 -5.82 2.25
CA ALA A 271 -16.42 -6.80 2.30
C ALA A 271 -16.91 -8.24 2.56
N LEU A 272 -17.98 -8.41 3.34
CA LEU A 272 -18.61 -9.70 3.63
C LEU A 272 -19.52 -10.16 2.49
N GLU A 273 -20.12 -9.27 1.71
CA GLU A 273 -20.84 -9.63 0.49
C GLU A 273 -19.91 -10.27 -0.55
N LEU A 274 -18.67 -9.77 -0.67
CA LEU A 274 -17.64 -10.36 -1.53
C LEU A 274 -17.18 -11.74 -1.04
N ASN A 275 -17.04 -11.90 0.28
CA ASN A 275 -16.69 -13.18 0.90
C ASN A 275 -17.22 -13.27 2.34
N PRO A 276 -18.36 -13.96 2.56
CA PRO A 276 -19.01 -14.01 3.86
C PRO A 276 -18.14 -14.65 4.95
N VAL A 277 -17.32 -15.64 4.58
CA VAL A 277 -16.47 -16.40 5.51
C VAL A 277 -15.08 -15.78 5.69
N SER A 278 -14.87 -14.56 5.18
CA SER A 278 -13.59 -13.85 5.30
C SER A 278 -13.26 -13.51 6.75
N ARG A 279 -12.40 -14.32 7.37
CA ARG A 279 -11.92 -14.09 8.74
C ARG A 279 -11.34 -12.69 8.96
N ARG A 280 -10.72 -12.10 7.94
CA ARG A 280 -10.17 -10.72 8.03
C ARG A 280 -11.28 -9.68 8.09
N SER A 281 -12.34 -9.83 7.29
CA SER A 281 -13.50 -8.93 7.33
C SER A 281 -14.19 -8.96 8.69
N LEU A 282 -14.34 -10.16 9.26
CA LEU A 282 -14.92 -10.34 10.60
C LEU A 282 -14.09 -9.65 11.69
N ARG A 283 -12.76 -9.81 11.67
CA ARG A 283 -11.85 -9.15 12.64
C ARG A 283 -11.94 -7.63 12.56
N TYR A 284 -11.99 -7.08 11.35
CA TYR A 284 -12.17 -5.64 11.14
C TYR A 284 -13.54 -5.16 11.61
N GLY A 285 -14.62 -5.91 11.34
CA GLY A 285 -15.96 -5.62 11.84
C GLY A 285 -16.01 -5.54 13.36
N ILE A 286 -15.35 -6.47 14.06
CA ILE A 286 -15.23 -6.44 15.52
C ILE A 286 -14.51 -5.17 15.99
N MET A 287 -13.41 -4.78 15.34
CA MET A 287 -12.70 -3.54 15.67
C MET A 287 -13.54 -2.29 15.42
N VAL A 288 -14.36 -2.26 14.37
CA VAL A 288 -15.32 -1.17 14.10
C VAL A 288 -16.33 -1.06 15.23
N GLU A 289 -16.90 -2.17 15.66
CA GLU A 289 -17.85 -2.18 16.78
C GLU A 289 -17.19 -1.71 18.07
N LEU A 290 -15.99 -2.18 18.39
CA LEU A 290 -15.25 -1.77 19.59
C LEU A 290 -14.91 -0.26 19.60
N ALA A 291 -14.56 0.29 18.44
CA ALA A 291 -14.31 1.71 18.28
C ALA A 291 -15.58 2.55 18.46
N ALA A 292 -16.75 2.03 18.10
CA ALA A 292 -18.03 2.73 18.25
C ALA A 292 -18.46 2.92 19.70
N VAL A 293 -18.03 2.02 20.59
CA VAL A 293 -18.61 1.91 21.94
C VAL A 293 -17.69 2.39 23.05
N GLY A 294 -16.38 2.53 22.80
CA GLY A 294 -15.38 2.95 23.81
C GLY A 294 -15.22 2.00 25.01
N LYS A 295 -16.21 1.12 25.23
CA LYS A 295 -16.32 -0.06 26.10
C LYS A 295 -17.32 -1.01 25.43
N PRO A 296 -17.08 -2.33 25.34
CA PRO A 296 -18.03 -3.26 24.72
C PRO A 296 -19.44 -3.06 25.27
N ASN A 297 -20.43 -2.90 24.38
CA ASN A 297 -21.85 -2.87 24.73
C ASN A 297 -22.56 -4.09 24.15
N GLU A 298 -23.80 -4.33 24.58
CA GLU A 298 -24.63 -5.48 24.17
C GLU A 298 -24.75 -5.63 22.64
N ARG A 299 -24.69 -4.51 21.89
CA ARG A 299 -24.75 -4.53 20.42
C ARG A 299 -23.47 -5.10 19.80
N SER A 300 -22.30 -4.66 20.27
CA SER A 300 -21.00 -5.19 19.82
C SER A 300 -20.86 -6.69 20.14
N GLU A 301 -21.38 -7.11 21.28
CA GLU A 301 -21.36 -8.51 21.70
C GLU A 301 -22.35 -9.37 20.93
N SER A 302 -23.56 -8.88 20.66
CA SER A 302 -24.55 -9.57 19.82
C SER A 302 -24.05 -9.77 18.39
N TYR A 303 -23.43 -8.74 17.81
CA TYR A 303 -22.84 -8.84 16.48
C TYR A 303 -21.65 -9.81 16.49
N PHE A 304 -20.80 -9.78 17.53
CA PHE A 304 -19.71 -10.73 17.70
C PHE A 304 -20.22 -12.18 17.80
N GLN A 305 -21.23 -12.44 18.63
CA GLN A 305 -21.82 -13.77 18.78
C GLN A 305 -22.46 -14.24 17.47
N MET A 306 -23.07 -13.33 16.70
CA MET A 306 -23.56 -13.63 15.36
C MET A 306 -22.41 -14.02 14.44
N LEU A 307 -21.33 -13.24 14.37
CA LEU A 307 -20.17 -13.56 13.52
C LEU A 307 -19.49 -14.87 13.95
N ALA A 308 -19.34 -15.12 15.24
CA ALA A 308 -18.74 -16.33 15.77
C ALA A 308 -19.57 -17.59 15.44
N ARG A 309 -20.90 -17.51 15.59
CA ARG A 309 -21.82 -18.62 15.24
C ARG A 309 -21.86 -18.88 13.75
N THR A 310 -21.93 -17.83 12.94
CA THR A 310 -22.07 -17.96 11.49
C THR A 310 -20.77 -18.41 10.82
N TYR A 311 -19.61 -18.03 11.37
CA TYR A 311 -18.33 -18.17 10.68
C TYR A 311 -17.24 -18.96 11.44
N GLY A 312 -17.53 -19.50 12.62
CA GLY A 312 -16.63 -20.42 13.33
C GLY A 312 -15.28 -19.79 13.70
N LEU A 313 -15.30 -18.59 14.28
CA LEU A 313 -14.09 -17.96 14.83
C LEU A 313 -13.54 -18.85 15.97
N SER A 314 -12.22 -19.08 16.00
CA SER A 314 -11.59 -20.12 16.83
C SER A 314 -11.70 -19.89 18.34
N SER A 315 -11.73 -20.95 19.14
CA SER A 315 -11.79 -20.95 20.62
C SER A 315 -10.65 -20.20 21.34
N GLU A 316 -9.54 -19.90 20.67
CA GLU A 316 -8.46 -19.06 21.21
C GLU A 316 -8.82 -17.56 21.19
N PHE A 317 -9.60 -17.14 20.19
CA PHE A 317 -10.12 -15.78 20.08
C PHE A 317 -11.20 -15.54 21.14
N ASP A 318 -12.11 -16.50 21.33
CA ASP A 318 -13.11 -16.47 22.39
C ASP A 318 -12.48 -16.39 23.78
N ARG A 319 -11.36 -17.09 24.01
CA ARG A 319 -10.62 -17.02 25.28
C ARG A 319 -10.06 -15.62 25.55
N ARG A 320 -9.48 -14.95 24.55
CA ARG A 320 -8.96 -13.58 24.70
C ARG A 320 -10.07 -12.53 24.77
N TYR A 321 -11.22 -12.80 24.16
CA TYR A 321 -12.38 -11.91 24.22
C TYR A 321 -13.14 -12.03 25.55
N ALA A 322 -13.37 -13.24 26.06
CA ALA A 322 -14.03 -13.46 27.34
C ALA A 322 -13.25 -12.90 28.54
N SER A 323 -11.94 -12.65 28.40
CA SER A 323 -11.16 -11.92 29.40
C SER A 323 -11.38 -10.40 29.41
N LEU A 324 -12.11 -9.84 28.43
CA LEU A 324 -12.48 -8.43 28.39
C LEU A 324 -13.71 -8.11 29.28
N ASP A 325 -14.41 -9.14 29.75
CA ASP A 325 -15.70 -9.04 30.43
C ASP A 325 -15.62 -9.28 31.95
N ARG A 326 -14.39 -9.34 32.49
CA ARG A 326 -14.10 -9.40 33.93
C ARG A 326 -13.28 -8.19 34.35
#